data_AF-A0A660YN47-F1
#
_entry.id   AF-A0A660YN47-F1
#
_cell.length_a   1.000
_cell.length_b   1.000
_cell.length_c   1.000
_cell.angle_alpha   90.00
_cell.angle_beta   90.00
_cell.angle_gamma   90.00
#
_symmetry.space_group_name_H-M   'P 1'
#
loop_
_entity.id
_entity.type
_entity.pdbx_description
1 polymer ?
#
loop_
_entity_poly.entity_id
_entity_poly.type
_entity_poly.pdbx_seq_one_letter_code
_entity_poly.pdbx_strand_id
1 'polypeptide(L)'
;MNEAEFKEKLKEELQKELKDDGVKVEKDKNLIYKIVVNEKFAFEPNTPKEPKRGSYAFQTDLLIMSEDNSLPLVVIETKYGGFSTHDILTYSTKAQKHKEIYPYLRYGLVVGGESKIHNRFFTHNMGFDFAYGLNSVDDDDSIKDLAYIIKQQIKNAYLLLDVLRNKNRTKKFNTIIEIEKLNEREGDKNG
;
A
#
# COMPACT_ATOMS: atom_id res chain seq x y z
N MET A 1 -17.50 5.32 -12.75
CA MET A 1 -16.08 4.97 -12.88
C MET A 1 -15.94 3.49 -12.54
N ASN A 2 -15.15 2.74 -13.32
CA ASN A 2 -14.80 1.35 -12.99
C ASN A 2 -13.44 1.29 -12.25
N GLU A 3 -13.05 0.10 -11.77
CA GLU A 3 -11.80 -0.07 -11.00
C GLU A 3 -10.55 0.29 -11.80
N ALA A 4 -10.50 0.01 -13.11
CA ALA A 4 -9.35 0.33 -13.95
C ALA A 4 -9.21 1.84 -14.17
N GLU A 5 -10.32 2.52 -14.45
CA GLU A 5 -10.37 3.98 -14.57
C GLU A 5 -10.00 4.67 -13.26
N PHE A 6 -10.50 4.16 -12.13
CA PHE A 6 -10.17 4.66 -10.81
C PHE A 6 -8.69 4.54 -10.51
N LYS A 7 -8.11 3.36 -10.75
CA LYS A 7 -6.68 3.11 -10.55
C LYS A 7 -5.82 4.04 -11.41
N GLU A 8 -6.17 4.25 -12.67
CA GLU A 8 -5.40 5.15 -13.55
C GLU A 8 -5.46 6.59 -13.05
N LYS A 9 -6.66 7.12 -12.77
CA LYS A 9 -6.81 8.47 -12.25
C LYS A 9 -6.08 8.66 -10.93
N LEU A 10 -6.22 7.71 -10.00
CA LEU A 10 -5.58 7.78 -8.70
C LEU A 10 -4.05 7.82 -8.84
N LYS A 11 -3.49 7.01 -9.74
CA LYS A 11 -2.06 7.05 -10.06
C LYS A 11 -1.63 8.44 -10.53
N GLU A 12 -2.38 9.04 -11.47
CA GLU A 12 -2.05 10.37 -12.01
C GLU A 12 -2.09 11.45 -10.94
N GLU A 13 -3.14 11.49 -10.12
CA GLU A 13 -3.25 12.48 -9.04
C GLU A 13 -2.18 12.29 -7.96
N LEU A 14 -1.93 11.06 -7.53
CA LEU A 14 -0.84 10.79 -6.58
C LEU A 14 0.52 11.16 -7.17
N GLN A 15 0.76 10.91 -8.46
CA GLN A 15 2.03 11.29 -9.09
C GLN A 15 2.22 12.82 -9.11
N LYS A 16 1.15 13.62 -9.22
CA LYS A 16 1.22 15.08 -9.13
C LYS A 16 1.53 15.53 -7.70
N GLU A 17 0.84 14.99 -6.71
CA GLU A 17 1.02 15.34 -5.29
C GLU A 17 2.38 14.91 -4.71
N LEU A 18 2.97 13.86 -5.28
CA LEU A 18 4.24 13.27 -4.85
C LEU A 18 5.44 13.69 -5.72
N LYS A 19 5.26 14.64 -6.65
CA LYS A 19 6.30 15.02 -7.63
C LYS A 19 7.61 15.51 -7.00
N ASP A 20 7.53 16.16 -5.83
CA ASP A 20 8.66 16.75 -5.12
C ASP A 20 9.22 15.82 -4.02
N ASP A 21 8.66 14.62 -3.87
CA ASP A 21 9.02 13.65 -2.82
C ASP A 21 10.09 12.63 -3.28
N GLY A 22 10.62 12.77 -4.49
CA GLY A 22 11.67 11.88 -5.01
C GLY A 22 11.18 10.44 -5.23
N VAL A 23 9.92 10.28 -5.64
CA VAL A 23 9.28 8.97 -5.86
C VAL A 23 8.51 8.91 -7.19
N LYS A 24 8.26 7.69 -7.65
CA LYS A 24 7.45 7.40 -8.84
C LYS A 24 6.28 6.51 -8.47
N VAL A 25 5.11 6.80 -9.02
CA VAL A 25 3.89 6.00 -8.87
C VAL A 25 3.70 5.13 -10.11
N GLU A 26 3.99 3.84 -9.96
CA GLU A 26 3.85 2.85 -11.02
C GLU A 26 2.58 2.03 -10.81
N LYS A 27 1.96 1.58 -11.91
CA LYS A 27 0.81 0.67 -11.86
C LYS A 27 1.19 -0.74 -12.26
N ASP A 28 0.44 -1.72 -11.76
CA ASP A 28 0.45 -3.10 -12.24
C ASP A 28 1.84 -3.76 -12.18
N LYS A 29 2.71 -3.30 -11.29
CA LYS A 29 4.06 -3.85 -11.10
C LYS A 29 4.01 -5.14 -10.32
N ASN A 30 4.83 -6.09 -10.74
CA ASN A 30 5.05 -7.31 -9.97
C ASN A 30 6.06 -7.06 -8.87
N LEU A 31 5.83 -7.67 -7.71
CA LEU A 31 6.74 -7.64 -6.58
C LEU A 31 6.90 -9.05 -6.01
N ILE A 32 8.14 -9.44 -5.71
CA ILE A 32 8.49 -10.78 -5.22
C ILE A 32 7.88 -11.00 -3.85
N TYR A 33 7.18 -12.12 -3.67
CA TYR A 33 6.55 -12.47 -2.41
C TYR A 33 7.18 -13.70 -1.76
N LYS A 34 8.06 -14.41 -2.48
CA LYS A 34 8.71 -15.63 -1.99
C LYS A 34 10.06 -15.83 -2.68
N ILE A 35 11.03 -16.30 -1.92
CA ILE A 35 12.32 -16.80 -2.43
C ILE A 35 12.44 -18.25 -1.96
N VAL A 36 12.78 -19.16 -2.88
CA VAL A 36 13.08 -20.57 -2.56
C VAL A 36 14.48 -20.93 -3.01
N VAL A 37 15.03 -21.98 -2.40
CA VAL A 37 16.28 -22.60 -2.84
C VAL A 37 15.93 -23.92 -3.51
N ASN A 38 16.29 -24.07 -4.78
CA ASN A 38 15.98 -25.28 -5.55
C ASN A 38 16.98 -26.41 -5.28
N GLU A 39 16.80 -27.56 -5.95
CA GLU A 39 17.63 -28.75 -5.79
C GLU A 39 19.11 -28.53 -6.18
N LYS A 40 19.40 -27.46 -6.93
CA LYS A 40 20.75 -27.05 -7.31
C LYS A 40 21.34 -26.00 -6.37
N PHE A 41 20.70 -25.75 -5.23
CA PHE A 41 21.05 -24.71 -4.27
C PHE A 41 21.04 -23.29 -4.87
N ALA A 42 20.26 -23.06 -5.93
CA ALA A 42 20.09 -21.73 -6.53
C ALA A 42 18.81 -21.05 -6.00
N PHE A 43 18.86 -19.73 -5.89
CA PHE A 43 17.69 -18.92 -5.52
C PHE A 43 16.69 -18.85 -6.67
N GLU A 44 15.40 -18.98 -6.36
CA GLU A 44 14.29 -18.70 -7.26
C GLU A 44 13.32 -17.69 -6.60
N PRO A 45 12.99 -16.57 -7.27
CA PRO A 45 13.41 -16.19 -8.62
C PRO A 45 14.89 -15.77 -8.64
N ASN A 46 15.61 -16.17 -9.69
CA ASN A 46 17.04 -15.85 -9.88
C ASN A 46 17.28 -14.46 -10.48
N THR A 47 16.23 -13.78 -10.96
CA THR A 47 16.27 -12.40 -11.49
C THR A 47 15.41 -11.47 -10.62
N PRO A 48 15.86 -11.10 -9.41
CA PRO A 48 15.03 -10.37 -8.45
C PRO A 48 14.64 -8.96 -8.89
N LYS A 49 15.35 -8.40 -9.88
CA LYS A 49 15.06 -7.09 -10.48
C LYS A 49 13.95 -7.12 -11.53
N GLU A 50 13.59 -8.29 -12.03
CA GLU A 50 12.56 -8.48 -13.07
C GLU A 50 11.50 -9.49 -12.61
N PRO A 51 10.72 -9.17 -11.57
CA PRO A 51 9.67 -10.05 -11.09
C PRO A 51 8.60 -10.28 -12.16
N LYS A 52 8.23 -11.54 -12.36
CA LYS A 52 7.18 -11.96 -13.31
C LYS A 52 6.09 -12.74 -12.60
N ARG A 53 4.85 -12.52 -13.01
CA ARG A 53 3.71 -13.31 -12.52
C ARG A 53 3.96 -14.80 -12.83
N GLY A 54 3.71 -15.66 -11.85
CA GLY A 54 4.04 -17.09 -11.95
C GLY A 54 5.47 -17.44 -11.50
N SER A 55 6.33 -16.44 -11.24
CA SER A 55 7.70 -16.63 -10.73
C SER A 55 7.85 -16.02 -9.33
N TYR A 56 7.00 -16.48 -8.40
CA TYR A 56 6.99 -16.02 -7.00
C TYR A 56 6.81 -14.50 -6.82
N ALA A 57 6.10 -13.86 -7.75
CA ALA A 57 5.72 -12.46 -7.66
C ALA A 57 4.21 -12.28 -7.78
N PHE A 58 3.69 -11.31 -7.01
CA PHE A 58 2.31 -10.85 -7.12
C PHE A 58 2.30 -9.49 -7.81
N GLN A 59 1.31 -9.28 -8.68
CA GLN A 59 1.03 -7.96 -9.24
C GLN A 59 0.37 -7.10 -8.16
N THR A 60 0.84 -5.86 -8.03
CA THR A 60 0.29 -4.81 -7.17
C THR A 60 -0.51 -3.84 -8.02
N ASP A 61 -1.53 -3.20 -7.46
CA ASP A 61 -2.30 -2.20 -8.20
C ASP A 61 -1.47 -0.94 -8.44
N LEU A 62 -1.02 -0.29 -7.36
CA LEU A 62 -0.06 0.81 -7.40
C LEU A 62 1.16 0.49 -6.54
N LEU A 63 2.32 0.86 -7.05
CA LEU A 63 3.61 0.73 -6.39
C LEU A 63 4.33 2.08 -6.43
N ILE A 64 4.60 2.63 -5.26
CA ILE A 64 5.42 3.81 -5.09
C ILE A 64 6.86 3.36 -4.91
N MET A 65 7.71 3.78 -5.84
CA MET A 65 9.14 3.46 -5.88
C MET A 65 9.99 4.69 -5.62
N SER A 66 11.22 4.49 -5.16
CA SER A 66 12.24 5.56 -5.21
C SER A 66 12.43 6.05 -6.66
N GLU A 67 12.83 7.31 -6.84
CA GLU A 67 12.97 7.94 -8.17
C GLU A 67 13.83 7.15 -9.17
N ASP A 68 14.87 6.48 -8.68
CA ASP A 68 15.76 5.61 -9.46
C ASP A 68 15.19 4.21 -9.77
N ASN A 69 13.92 3.95 -9.38
CA ASN A 69 13.22 2.68 -9.48
C ASN A 69 13.96 1.52 -8.78
N SER A 70 14.80 1.81 -7.78
CA SER A 70 15.58 0.77 -7.09
C SER A 70 14.86 0.13 -5.91
N LEU A 71 13.93 0.85 -5.26
CA LEU A 71 13.30 0.41 -4.01
C LEU A 71 11.77 0.56 -4.05
N PRO A 72 11.02 -0.52 -3.79
CA PRO A 72 9.59 -0.45 -3.54
C PRO A 72 9.33 0.09 -2.14
N LEU A 73 8.66 1.23 -2.00
CA LEU A 73 8.47 1.91 -0.71
C LEU A 73 7.07 1.71 -0.15
N VAL A 74 6.05 1.86 -1.00
CA VAL A 74 4.64 1.73 -0.62
C VAL A 74 3.89 0.98 -1.70
N VAL A 75 3.11 -0.04 -1.31
CA VAL A 75 2.11 -0.68 -2.17
C VAL A 75 0.74 -0.15 -1.78
N ILE A 76 -0.10 0.10 -2.79
CA ILE A 76 -1.51 0.45 -2.59
C ILE A 76 -2.34 -0.51 -3.43
N GLU A 77 -3.20 -1.29 -2.77
CA GLU A 77 -4.25 -2.06 -3.42
C GLU A 77 -5.51 -1.18 -3.54
N THR A 78 -6.26 -1.35 -4.63
CA THR A 78 -7.41 -0.49 -4.95
C THR A 78 -8.68 -1.31 -5.12
N LYS A 79 -9.80 -0.72 -4.70
CA LYS A 79 -11.16 -1.21 -5.00
C LYS A 79 -12.05 -0.03 -5.32
N TYR A 80 -13.14 -0.25 -6.05
CA TYR A 80 -14.13 0.78 -6.34
C TYR A 80 -15.55 0.30 -6.01
N GLY A 81 -16.31 1.12 -5.28
CA GLY A 81 -17.67 0.76 -4.84
C GLY A 81 -17.72 -0.25 -3.69
N GLY A 82 -16.63 -0.35 -2.91
CA GLY A 82 -16.53 -1.22 -1.75
C GLY A 82 -15.69 -2.49 -1.98
N PHE A 83 -15.61 -3.33 -0.94
CA PHE A 83 -14.78 -4.53 -0.93
C PHE A 83 -15.41 -5.66 -0.09
N SER A 84 -15.14 -6.90 -0.48
CA SER A 84 -15.56 -8.11 0.23
C SER A 84 -14.56 -8.51 1.33
N THR A 85 -14.97 -9.45 2.20
CA THR A 85 -14.03 -10.07 3.16
C THR A 85 -12.94 -10.86 2.44
N HIS A 86 -13.29 -11.53 1.33
CA HIS A 86 -12.34 -12.27 0.50
C HIS A 86 -11.25 -11.33 -0.07
N ASP A 87 -11.62 -10.12 -0.47
CA ASP A 87 -10.68 -9.12 -0.96
C ASP A 87 -9.65 -8.76 0.12
N ILE A 88 -10.11 -8.42 1.33
CA ILE A 88 -9.19 -8.08 2.43
C ILE A 88 -8.28 -9.26 2.77
N LEU A 89 -8.81 -10.47 2.88
CA LEU A 89 -7.98 -11.65 3.18
C LEU A 89 -6.90 -11.89 2.11
N THR A 90 -7.27 -11.69 0.84
CA THR A 90 -6.34 -11.80 -0.30
C THR A 90 -5.24 -10.75 -0.20
N TYR A 91 -5.61 -9.49 -0.04
CA TYR A 91 -4.64 -8.39 0.03
C TYR A 91 -3.78 -8.45 1.30
N SER A 92 -4.33 -8.85 2.43
CA SER A 92 -3.57 -9.08 3.67
C SER A 92 -2.53 -10.18 3.49
N THR A 93 -2.87 -11.27 2.79
CA THR A 93 -1.91 -12.33 2.44
C THR A 93 -0.78 -11.78 1.56
N LYS A 94 -1.10 -10.98 0.52
CA LYS A 94 -0.11 -10.32 -0.32
C LYS A 94 0.80 -9.41 0.51
N ALA A 95 0.22 -8.57 1.37
CA ALA A 95 0.93 -7.64 2.23
C ALA A 95 1.93 -8.36 3.16
N GLN A 96 1.48 -9.42 3.84
CA GLN A 96 2.36 -10.23 4.69
C GLN A 96 3.51 -10.85 3.89
N LYS A 97 3.22 -11.44 2.72
CA LYS A 97 4.25 -12.07 1.89
C LYS A 97 5.24 -11.08 1.28
N HIS A 98 4.78 -9.90 0.87
CA HIS A 98 5.71 -8.85 0.44
C HIS A 98 6.57 -8.35 1.59
N LYS A 99 6.02 -8.18 2.79
CA LYS A 99 6.80 -7.74 3.97
C LYS A 99 7.77 -8.79 4.51
N GLU A 100 7.53 -10.08 4.26
CA GLU A 100 8.53 -11.14 4.51
C GLU A 100 9.80 -10.94 3.66
N ILE A 101 9.67 -10.40 2.44
CA ILE A 101 10.80 -10.14 1.52
C ILE A 101 11.34 -8.71 1.65
N TYR A 102 10.45 -7.73 1.87
CA TYR A 102 10.75 -6.31 1.97
C TYR A 102 10.24 -5.76 3.31
N PRO A 103 10.96 -5.97 4.44
CA PRO A 103 10.44 -5.64 5.78
C PRO A 103 10.17 -4.16 6.03
N TYR A 104 10.72 -3.28 5.19
CA TYR A 104 10.53 -1.83 5.24
C TYR A 104 9.30 -1.37 4.44
N LEU A 105 8.76 -2.21 3.56
CA LEU A 105 7.67 -1.87 2.67
C LEU A 105 6.43 -1.45 3.46
N ARG A 106 5.76 -0.39 3.02
CA ARG A 106 4.45 0.00 3.55
C ARG A 106 3.34 -0.45 2.62
N TYR A 107 2.16 -0.70 3.17
CA TYR A 107 1.06 -1.33 2.45
C TYR A 107 -0.27 -0.67 2.80
N GLY A 108 -1.03 -0.26 1.78
CA GLY A 108 -2.29 0.46 1.95
C GLY A 108 -3.43 -0.10 1.12
N LEU A 109 -4.66 0.20 1.53
CA LEU A 109 -5.88 -0.03 0.75
C LEU A 109 -6.57 1.31 0.48
N VAL A 110 -6.85 1.62 -0.79
CA VAL A 110 -7.68 2.78 -1.16
C VAL A 110 -8.98 2.29 -1.80
N VAL A 111 -10.11 2.76 -1.29
CA VAL A 111 -11.44 2.36 -1.75
C VAL A 111 -12.12 3.57 -2.39
N GLY A 112 -12.17 3.59 -3.71
CA GLY A 112 -12.84 4.62 -4.50
C GLY A 112 -14.35 4.51 -4.46
N GLY A 113 -15.05 5.65 -4.57
CA GLY A 113 -16.51 5.71 -4.57
C GLY A 113 -17.14 5.45 -3.20
N GLU A 114 -16.34 5.45 -2.13
CA GLU A 114 -16.76 5.23 -0.76
C GLU A 114 -16.10 6.24 0.16
N SER A 115 -16.88 6.86 1.06
CA SER A 115 -16.36 7.81 2.05
C SER A 115 -15.88 7.15 3.34
N LYS A 116 -15.99 5.81 3.43
CA LYS A 116 -15.69 5.07 4.67
C LYS A 116 -14.96 3.77 4.40
N ILE A 117 -14.17 3.36 5.39
CA ILE A 117 -13.61 2.02 5.46
C ILE A 117 -14.54 1.12 6.27
N HIS A 118 -15.01 0.04 5.66
CA HIS A 118 -15.91 -0.91 6.31
C HIS A 118 -15.22 -1.72 7.41
N ASN A 119 -15.94 -2.05 8.49
CA ASN A 119 -15.44 -2.75 9.68
C ASN A 119 -14.62 -4.02 9.39
N ARG A 120 -14.97 -4.74 8.32
CA ARG A 120 -14.26 -5.97 7.92
C ARG A 120 -12.78 -5.75 7.57
N PHE A 121 -12.39 -4.51 7.23
CA PHE A 121 -10.98 -4.15 7.12
C PHE A 121 -10.30 -4.32 8.48
N PHE A 122 -10.81 -3.66 9.53
CA PHE A 122 -10.21 -3.67 10.86
C PHE A 122 -10.16 -5.07 11.51
N THR A 123 -10.98 -6.02 11.06
CA THR A 123 -10.92 -7.41 11.54
C THR A 123 -9.92 -8.28 10.77
N HIS A 124 -9.52 -7.89 9.56
CA HIS A 124 -8.72 -8.73 8.66
C HIS A 124 -7.51 -8.03 8.02
N ASN A 125 -7.17 -6.80 8.42
CA ASN A 125 -6.14 -5.93 7.83
C ASN A 125 -4.68 -6.34 8.13
N MET A 126 -4.41 -7.63 8.35
CA MET A 126 -3.07 -8.10 8.65
C MET A 126 -2.07 -7.69 7.56
N GLY A 127 -1.00 -7.00 7.97
CA GLY A 127 0.03 -6.52 7.05
C GLY A 127 -0.25 -5.17 6.39
N PHE A 128 -1.45 -4.59 6.52
CA PHE A 128 -1.70 -3.21 6.12
C PHE A 128 -1.17 -2.21 7.15
N ASP A 129 -0.84 -1.01 6.67
CA ASP A 129 -0.34 0.12 7.44
C ASP A 129 -1.28 1.32 7.42
N PHE A 130 -2.12 1.41 6.38
CA PHE A 130 -3.14 2.45 6.25
C PHE A 130 -4.29 1.96 5.36
N ALA A 131 -5.43 2.63 5.47
CA ALA A 131 -6.50 2.52 4.49
C ALA A 131 -7.22 3.86 4.37
N TYR A 132 -7.80 4.11 3.19
CA TYR A 132 -8.47 5.38 2.90
C TYR A 132 -9.73 5.16 2.06
N GLY A 133 -10.85 5.74 2.51
CA GLY A 133 -12.08 5.80 1.74
C GLY A 133 -12.09 7.08 0.92
N LEU A 134 -11.98 6.96 -0.41
CA LEU A 134 -11.92 8.09 -1.32
C LEU A 134 -13.25 8.20 -2.10
N ASN A 135 -14.13 9.11 -1.69
CA ASN A 135 -15.44 9.26 -2.32
C ASN A 135 -15.33 9.63 -3.80
N SER A 136 -14.42 10.55 -4.14
CA SER A 136 -14.13 10.95 -5.52
C SER A 136 -12.63 11.18 -5.68
N VAL A 137 -12.05 10.70 -6.77
CA VAL A 137 -10.65 10.99 -7.14
C VAL A 137 -10.48 12.41 -7.69
N ASP A 138 -11.59 13.07 -8.06
CA ASP A 138 -11.60 14.45 -8.54
C ASP A 138 -11.75 15.46 -7.36
N ASP A 139 -11.68 14.98 -6.11
CA ASP A 139 -11.69 15.82 -4.91
C ASP A 139 -10.26 16.10 -4.42
N ASP A 140 -9.75 17.28 -4.76
CA ASP A 140 -8.39 17.72 -4.45
C ASP A 140 -8.02 17.62 -2.96
N ASP A 141 -8.96 17.91 -2.05
CA ASP A 141 -8.67 17.91 -0.62
C ASP A 141 -8.52 16.47 -0.10
N SER A 142 -9.40 15.56 -0.53
CA SER A 142 -9.26 14.13 -0.23
C SER A 142 -7.98 13.53 -0.83
N ILE A 143 -7.59 13.96 -2.03
CA ILE A 143 -6.33 13.54 -2.67
C ILE A 143 -5.11 14.03 -1.89
N LYS A 144 -5.10 15.30 -1.46
CA LYS A 144 -4.01 15.86 -0.64
C LYS A 144 -3.90 15.15 0.71
N ASP A 145 -5.03 14.83 1.32
CA ASP A 145 -5.07 14.11 2.59
C ASP A 145 -4.52 12.68 2.45
N LEU A 146 -4.96 11.94 1.42
CA LEU A 146 -4.39 10.64 1.08
C LEU A 146 -2.88 10.75 0.79
N ALA A 147 -2.45 11.76 0.03
CA ALA A 147 -1.03 12.01 -0.25
C ALA A 147 -0.24 12.29 1.02
N TYR A 148 -0.80 13.04 1.98
CA TYR A 148 -0.19 13.28 3.28
C TYR A 148 0.06 11.97 4.04
N ILE A 149 -0.95 11.08 4.11
CA ILE A 149 -0.80 9.75 4.72
C ILE A 149 0.32 8.96 4.03
N ILE A 150 0.33 8.94 2.70
CA ILE A 150 1.34 8.24 1.89
C ILE A 150 2.75 8.80 2.15
N LYS A 151 2.92 10.13 2.25
CA LYS A 151 4.21 10.76 2.57
C LYS A 151 4.74 10.30 3.94
N GLN A 152 3.87 10.17 4.94
CA GLN A 152 4.27 9.59 6.23
C GLN A 152 4.70 8.12 6.08
N GLN A 153 4.01 7.34 5.23
CA GLN A 153 4.42 5.97 4.96
C GLN A 153 5.76 5.88 4.22
N ILE A 154 6.01 6.72 3.22
CA ILE A 154 7.31 6.80 2.53
C ILE A 154 8.43 7.09 3.54
N LYS A 155 8.23 8.07 4.43
CA LYS A 155 9.17 8.38 5.50
C LYS A 155 9.42 7.18 6.42
N ASN A 156 8.35 6.48 6.83
CA ASN A 156 8.46 5.26 7.65
C ASN A 156 9.24 4.15 6.93
N ALA A 157 9.04 3.97 5.62
CA ALA A 157 9.79 3.01 4.81
C ALA A 157 11.29 3.29 4.86
N TYR A 158 11.68 4.56 4.66
CA TYR A 158 13.09 4.97 4.73
C TYR A 158 13.68 4.83 6.13
N LEU A 159 12.92 5.11 7.19
CA LEU A 159 13.37 4.87 8.57
C LEU A 159 13.63 3.37 8.82
N LEU A 160 12.74 2.49 8.37
CA LEU A 160 12.93 1.04 8.50
C LEU A 160 14.12 0.55 7.65
N LEU A 161 14.30 1.08 6.44
CA LEU A 161 15.49 0.82 5.62
C LEU A 161 16.78 1.22 6.33
N ASP A 162 16.79 2.38 7.00
CA ASP A 162 17.93 2.85 7.77
C ASP A 162 18.27 1.88 8.89
N VAL A 163 17.27 1.38 9.63
CA VAL A 163 17.48 0.35 10.67
C VAL A 163 18.09 -0.93 10.12
N LEU A 164 17.66 -1.38 8.93
CA LEU A 164 18.20 -2.57 8.27
C LEU A 164 19.66 -2.37 7.80
N ARG A 165 20.02 -1.14 7.40
CA ARG A 165 21.37 -0.76 6.95
C ARG A 165 22.32 -0.52 8.13
N ASN A 166 21.92 0.32 9.07
CA ASN A 166 22.70 0.83 10.20
C ASN A 166 22.46 0.03 11.49
N LYS A 167 22.39 -1.30 11.37
CA LYS A 167 22.09 -2.29 12.41
C LYS A 167 22.60 -1.92 13.81
N ASN A 168 21.82 -2.27 14.84
CA ASN A 168 22.15 -2.09 16.27
C ASN A 168 22.29 -0.62 16.74
N ARG A 169 21.69 0.35 16.04
CA ARG A 169 21.72 1.78 16.40
C ARG A 169 20.35 2.37 16.80
N THR A 170 19.31 1.54 16.88
CA THR A 170 17.94 1.97 17.19
C THR A 170 17.67 1.93 18.68
N LYS A 171 17.31 3.07 19.28
CA LYS A 171 16.98 3.17 20.72
C LYS A 171 15.52 2.83 21.03
N LYS A 172 14.58 3.23 20.17
CA LYS A 172 13.13 3.06 20.37
C LYS A 172 12.43 2.79 19.04
N PHE A 173 11.42 1.94 19.09
CA PHE A 173 10.45 1.73 18.02
C PHE A 173 9.03 1.83 18.63
N ASN A 174 8.11 2.50 17.94
CA ASN A 174 6.71 2.60 18.33
C ASN A 174 5.84 2.80 17.08
N THR A 175 4.69 2.13 17.03
CA THR A 175 3.67 2.33 16.00
C THR A 175 2.52 3.12 16.60
N ILE A 176 2.15 4.24 15.96
CA ILE A 176 1.03 5.08 16.38
C ILE A 176 -0.14 4.80 15.43
N ILE A 177 -1.34 4.59 16.00
CA ILE A 177 -2.57 4.39 15.26
C ILE A 177 -3.36 5.70 15.28
N GLU A 178 -3.66 6.23 14.11
CA GLU A 178 -4.47 7.42 13.88
C GLU A 178 -5.78 7.01 13.20
N ILE A 179 -6.91 7.51 13.69
CA ILE A 179 -8.25 7.19 13.18
C ILE A 179 -9.05 8.47 13.08
N GLU A 180 -9.47 8.82 11.85
CA GLU A 180 -10.51 9.82 11.62
C GLU A 180 -11.88 9.15 11.61
N LYS A 181 -12.81 9.70 12.38
CA LYS A 181 -14.21 9.25 12.41
C LYS A 181 -15.04 10.20 11.57
N LEU A 182 -15.94 9.64 10.76
CA LEU A 182 -16.98 10.43 10.11
C LEU A 182 -17.89 11.03 11.20
N ASN A 183 -18.26 12.30 11.03
CA ASN A 183 -19.26 12.93 11.89
C ASN A 183 -20.57 12.12 11.84
N GLU A 184 -21.15 11.83 12.99
CA GLU A 184 -22.46 11.20 13.07
C GLU A 184 -23.46 12.03 12.26
N ARG A 185 -24.18 11.42 11.32
CA ARG A 185 -25.37 12.07 10.76
C ARG A 185 -26.37 12.22 11.90
N GLU A 186 -26.98 13.39 12.06
CA GLU A 186 -28.05 13.69 13.04
C GLU A 186 -29.33 12.81 12.89
N GLY A 187 -29.27 11.68 12.18
CA GLY A 187 -30.41 10.80 11.90
C GLY A 187 -30.57 9.58 12.83
N ASP A 188 -29.54 9.15 13.55
CA ASP A 188 -29.59 7.92 14.38
C ASP A 188 -29.97 8.17 15.86
N LYS A 189 -30.59 9.31 16.17
CA LYS A 189 -31.16 9.59 17.50
C LYS A 189 -32.63 9.17 17.66
N ASN A 190 -33.26 8.60 16.64
CA ASN A 190 -34.63 8.08 16.74
C ASN A 190 -34.71 6.64 16.23
N GLY A 191 -34.42 5.69 17.11
CA GLY A 191 -34.63 4.25 16.92
C GLY A 191 -34.70 3.55 18.26
#